data_AF-A0AA49JP67-F1
#
_entry.id   AF-A0AA49JP67-F1
#
_cell.length_a   1.000
_cell.length_b   1.000
_cell.length_c   1.000
_cell.angle_alpha   90.00
_cell.angle_beta   90.00
_cell.angle_gamma   90.00
#
_symmetry.space_group_name_H-M   'P 1'
#
loop_
_entity.id
_entity.type
_entity.pdbx_description
1 polymer ?
#
loop_
_entity_poly.entity_id
_entity_poly.type
_entity_poly.pdbx_seq_one_letter_code
_entity_poly.pdbx_strand_id
1 'polypeptide(L)'
;MVLEKRNYDYDLKPYYEENKSKKPRKNKKLKNLMLIVFIGFLSLTVLFRYALIYQKSVALSKMEAKVSEIENLNQQLEVKIASMKDLQRIEDIAKNQLGMVVPEKGQIVYMSIGKTNEVAQKKTDDNNKNKTFFGRILGLLVR
;
A
#
# COMPACT_ATOMS: atom_id res chain seq x y z
N MET A 1 -86.92 19.55 74.64
CA MET A 1 -85.77 19.78 73.75
C MET A 1 -86.26 19.75 72.32
N VAL A 2 -86.22 20.90 71.64
CA VAL A 2 -86.56 20.99 70.22
C VAL A 2 -85.32 20.57 69.45
N LEU A 3 -85.41 19.50 68.65
CA LEU A 3 -84.31 19.03 67.82
C LEU A 3 -84.34 19.79 66.49
N GLU A 4 -83.51 20.81 66.40
CA GLU A 4 -83.28 21.55 65.16
C GLU A 4 -82.50 20.66 64.17
N LYS A 5 -83.16 20.33 63.06
CA LYS A 5 -82.56 19.54 61.99
C LYS A 5 -81.62 20.44 61.19
N ARG A 6 -80.36 20.53 61.62
CA ARG A 6 -79.32 21.27 60.88
C ARG A 6 -79.10 20.59 59.53
N ASN A 7 -79.44 21.29 58.45
CA ASN A 7 -79.14 20.88 57.09
C ASN A 7 -77.66 21.16 56.83
N TYR A 8 -76.84 20.10 56.80
CA TYR A 8 -75.44 20.22 56.40
C TYR A 8 -75.39 20.21 54.87
N ASP A 9 -75.28 21.39 54.28
CA ASP A 9 -75.00 21.55 52.87
C ASP A 9 -73.49 21.34 52.67
N TYR A 10 -73.10 20.11 52.37
CA TYR A 10 -71.71 19.78 52.10
C TYR A 10 -71.36 20.25 50.67
N ASP A 11 -70.71 21.40 50.59
CA ASP A 11 -70.12 21.91 49.36
C ASP A 11 -68.85 21.07 49.01
N LEU A 12 -69.07 19.86 48.49
CA LEU A 12 -68.02 18.90 48.17
C LEU A 12 -67.26 19.37 46.92
N LYS A 13 -66.21 20.17 47.12
CA LYS A 13 -65.29 20.52 46.03
C LYS A 13 -64.72 19.22 45.43
N PRO A 14 -64.76 19.01 44.11
CA PRO A 14 -64.26 17.77 43.52
C PRO A 14 -62.80 17.60 43.92
N TYR A 15 -62.49 16.45 44.52
CA TYR A 15 -61.11 16.07 44.83
C TYR A 15 -60.37 15.85 43.51
N TYR A 16 -59.65 16.87 43.08
CA TYR A 16 -58.62 16.85 42.07
C TYR A 16 -57.54 15.78 42.32
N GLU A 17 -57.50 14.73 41.51
CA GLU A 17 -56.25 13.99 41.30
C GLU A 17 -55.37 14.78 40.34
N GLU A 18 -54.54 15.68 40.91
CA GLU A 18 -53.43 16.27 40.18
C GLU A 18 -52.45 15.16 39.81
N ASN A 19 -52.61 14.62 38.59
CA ASN A 19 -51.69 13.66 37.99
C ASN A 19 -50.32 14.31 37.82
N LYS A 20 -49.51 14.30 38.87
CA LYS A 20 -48.09 14.64 38.80
C LYS A 20 -47.42 13.57 37.96
N SER A 21 -47.37 13.80 36.65
CA SER A 21 -46.62 12.98 35.71
C SER A 21 -45.21 12.80 36.27
N LYS A 22 -44.89 11.59 36.75
CA LYS A 22 -43.57 11.25 37.28
C LYS A 22 -42.58 11.44 36.13
N LYS A 23 -41.83 12.55 36.14
CA LYS A 23 -40.75 12.79 35.17
C LYS A 23 -39.86 11.55 35.13
N PRO A 24 -39.52 11.01 33.95
CA PRO A 24 -38.71 9.81 33.87
C PRO A 24 -37.37 10.08 34.55
N ARG A 25 -37.09 9.35 35.64
CA ARG A 25 -35.80 9.39 36.31
C ARG A 25 -34.76 8.92 35.30
N LYS A 26 -33.95 9.84 34.78
CA LYS A 26 -32.88 9.53 33.83
C LYS A 26 -31.97 8.47 34.46
N ASN A 27 -31.96 7.26 33.90
CA ASN A 27 -31.13 6.15 34.36
C ASN A 27 -29.65 6.44 34.07
N LYS A 28 -28.99 7.17 34.96
CA LYS A 28 -27.56 7.57 34.82
C LYS A 28 -26.64 6.36 34.55
N LYS A 29 -26.99 5.17 35.07
CA LYS A 29 -26.27 3.92 34.84
C LYS A 29 -26.21 3.51 33.36
N LEU A 30 -27.28 3.73 32.59
CA LEU A 30 -27.32 3.39 31.16
C LEU A 30 -26.42 4.31 30.34
N LYS A 31 -26.32 5.58 30.72
CA LYS A 31 -25.42 6.55 30.07
C LYS A 31 -23.95 6.19 30.29
N ASN A 32 -23.58 5.77 31.49
CA ASN A 32 -22.21 5.33 31.78
C ASN A 32 -21.86 4.05 31.02
N LEU A 33 -22.78 3.09 30.91
CA LEU A 33 -22.58 1.87 30.11
C LEU A 33 -22.37 2.21 28.63
N MET A 34 -23.19 3.11 28.07
CA MET A 34 -23.06 3.54 26.68
C MET A 34 -21.73 4.23 26.40
N LEU A 35 -21.20 4.99 27.36
CA LEU A 35 -19.90 5.65 27.26
C LEU A 35 -18.74 4.65 27.26
N ILE A 36 -18.80 3.61 28.10
CA ILE A 36 -17.80 2.53 28.12
C ILE A 36 -17.80 1.76 26.80
N VAL A 37 -18.98 1.42 26.28
CA VAL A 37 -19.13 0.74 24.98
C VAL A 37 -18.58 1.62 23.85
N PHE A 38 -18.85 2.92 23.89
CA PHE A 38 -18.34 3.87 22.90
C PHE A 38 -16.82 3.94 22.89
N ILE A 39 -16.18 4.01 24.07
CA ILE A 39 -14.72 4.00 24.19
C ILE A 39 -14.12 2.67 23.71
N GLY A 40 -14.77 1.55 24.05
CA GLY A 40 -14.36 0.23 23.56
C GLY A 40 -14.48 0.09 22.04
N PHE A 41 -15.53 0.65 21.45
CA PHE A 41 -15.68 0.68 20.00
C PHE A 41 -14.58 1.54 19.35
N LEU A 42 -14.24 2.68 19.96
CA LEU A 42 -13.19 3.56 19.48
C LEU A 42 -11.81 2.87 19.48
N SER A 43 -11.48 2.13 20.55
CA SER A 43 -10.22 1.38 20.62
C SER A 43 -10.17 0.24 19.59
N LEU A 44 -11.29 -0.47 19.38
CA LEU A 44 -11.42 -1.49 18.33
C LEU A 44 -11.21 -0.90 16.93
N THR A 45 -11.76 0.27 16.63
CA THR A 45 -11.54 0.91 15.32
C THR A 45 -10.07 1.27 15.09
N VAL A 46 -9.34 1.69 16.13
CA VAL A 46 -7.90 1.97 16.03
C VAL A 46 -7.13 0.68 15.72
N LEU A 47 -7.40 -0.40 16.45
CA LEU A 47 -6.77 -1.70 16.20
C LEU A 47 -7.06 -2.23 14.79
N PHE A 48 -8.30 -2.09 14.31
CA PHE A 48 -8.68 -2.50 12.95
C PHE A 48 -7.88 -1.72 11.89
N ARG A 49 -7.70 -0.41 12.07
CA ARG A 49 -6.86 0.41 11.18
C ARG A 49 -5.41 -0.06 11.19
N TYR A 50 -4.86 -0.36 12.36
CA TYR A 50 -3.50 -0.92 12.48
C TYR A 50 -3.36 -2.26 11.77
N ALA A 51 -4.35 -3.16 11.89
CA ALA A 51 -4.34 -4.44 11.19
C ALA A 51 -4.31 -4.25 9.66
N LEU A 52 -5.08 -3.30 9.12
CA LEU A 52 -5.06 -2.98 7.69
C LEU A 52 -3.72 -2.39 7.24
N ILE A 53 -3.12 -1.50 8.04
CA ILE A 53 -1.80 -0.93 7.76
C ILE A 53 -0.74 -2.04 7.77
N TYR A 54 -0.80 -2.94 8.75
CA TYR A 54 0.14 -4.05 8.86
C TYR A 54 0.08 -4.97 7.63
N GLN A 55 -1.12 -5.33 7.16
CA GLN A 55 -1.26 -6.12 5.93
C GLN A 55 -0.62 -5.43 4.72
N LYS A 56 -0.83 -4.11 4.58
CA LYS A 56 -0.20 -3.32 3.52
C LYS A 56 1.32 -3.27 3.68
N SER A 57 1.82 -3.11 4.91
CA SER A 57 3.26 -3.11 5.21
C SER A 57 3.92 -4.44 4.86
N VAL A 58 3.25 -5.55 5.15
CA VAL A 58 3.74 -6.89 4.77
C VAL A 58 3.75 -7.05 3.25
N ALA A 59 2.71 -6.60 2.56
CA ALA A 59 2.65 -6.65 1.11
C ALA A 59 3.76 -5.77 0.48
N LEU A 60 3.99 -4.58 1.03
CA LEU A 60 5.03 -3.66 0.60
C LEU A 60 6.43 -4.28 0.79
N SER A 61 6.73 -4.79 1.98
CA SER A 61 8.00 -5.44 2.29
C SER A 61 8.27 -6.64 1.38
N LYS A 62 7.26 -7.47 1.08
CA LYS A 62 7.39 -8.55 0.10
C LYS A 62 7.72 -8.04 -1.30
N MET A 63 7.17 -6.89 -1.68
CA MET A 63 7.42 -6.32 -3.01
C MET A 63 8.80 -5.70 -3.10
N GLU A 64 9.25 -5.00 -2.06
CA GLU A 64 10.63 -4.50 -1.93
C GLU A 64 11.64 -5.64 -1.99
N ALA A 65 11.38 -6.76 -1.30
CA ALA A 65 12.25 -7.94 -1.35
C ALA A 65 12.38 -8.50 -2.78
N LYS A 66 11.27 -8.58 -3.52
CA LYS A 66 11.28 -9.03 -4.93
C LYS A 66 12.05 -8.07 -5.84
N VAL A 67 11.91 -6.76 -5.63
CA VAL A 67 12.68 -5.76 -6.40
C VAL A 67 14.17 -5.95 -6.15
N SER A 68 14.58 -6.06 -4.88
CA SER A 68 15.98 -6.29 -4.53
C SER A 68 16.53 -7.60 -5.10
N GLU A 69 15.73 -8.67 -5.09
CA GLU A 69 16.10 -9.95 -5.71
C GLU A 69 16.34 -9.80 -7.22
N ILE A 70 15.43 -9.13 -7.94
CA ILE A 70 15.54 -8.91 -9.37
C ILE A 70 16.75 -8.03 -9.71
N GLU A 71 17.00 -6.97 -8.95
CA GLU A 71 18.17 -6.11 -9.12
C GLU A 71 19.47 -6.89 -8.95
N ASN A 72 19.55 -7.73 -7.91
CA ASN A 72 20.71 -8.56 -7.67
C ASN A 72 20.92 -9.59 -8.79
N LEU A 73 19.85 -10.25 -9.25
CA LEU A 73 19.91 -11.15 -10.40
C LEU A 73 20.40 -10.42 -11.66
N ASN A 74 19.96 -9.18 -11.90
CA ASN A 74 20.40 -8.39 -13.05
C ASN A 74 21.90 -8.05 -12.94
N GLN A 75 22.37 -7.61 -11.78
CA GLN A 75 23.79 -7.35 -11.53
C GLN A 75 24.64 -8.61 -11.75
N GLN A 76 24.19 -9.76 -11.24
CA GLN A 76 24.88 -11.03 -11.47
C GLN A 76 24.94 -11.41 -12.96
N LEU A 77 23.86 -11.18 -13.70
CA LEU A 77 23.83 -11.41 -15.16
C LEU A 77 24.79 -10.48 -15.89
N GLU A 78 24.86 -9.20 -15.52
CA GLU A 78 25.81 -8.24 -16.08
C GLU A 78 27.26 -8.65 -15.83
N VAL A 79 27.59 -9.05 -14.60
CA VAL A 79 28.92 -9.58 -14.25
C VAL A 79 29.22 -10.84 -15.06
N LYS A 80 28.25 -11.75 -15.21
CA LYS A 80 28.42 -12.97 -16.00
C LYS A 80 28.70 -12.64 -17.46
N ILE A 81 27.96 -11.72 -18.06
CA ILE A 81 28.19 -11.24 -19.43
C ILE A 81 29.58 -10.61 -19.56
N ALA A 82 29.98 -9.75 -18.61
CA ALA A 82 31.30 -9.15 -18.61
C ALA A 82 32.39 -10.23 -18.54
N SER A 83 32.24 -11.22 -17.68
CA SER A 83 33.18 -12.34 -17.57
C SER A 83 33.23 -13.21 -18.82
N MET A 84 32.14 -13.32 -19.58
CA MET A 84 32.11 -14.08 -20.84
C MET A 84 32.78 -13.31 -21.99
N LYS A 85 32.75 -11.98 -21.94
CA LYS A 85 33.45 -11.10 -22.88
C LYS A 85 34.89 -10.84 -22.49
N ASP A 86 35.30 -11.27 -21.30
CA ASP A 86 36.67 -11.09 -20.83
C ASP A 86 37.64 -11.89 -21.70
N LEU A 87 38.59 -11.18 -22.32
CA LEU A 87 39.54 -11.74 -23.27
C LEU A 87 40.41 -12.80 -22.61
N GLN A 88 40.78 -12.61 -21.34
CA GLN A 88 41.61 -13.56 -20.61
C GLN A 88 40.90 -14.90 -20.43
N ARG A 89 39.59 -14.88 -20.13
CA ARG A 89 38.77 -16.09 -20.07
C ARG A 89 38.61 -16.76 -21.43
N ILE A 90 38.40 -15.96 -22.49
CA ILE A 90 38.31 -16.49 -23.86
C ILE A 90 39.62 -17.19 -24.24
N GLU A 91 40.77 -16.58 -23.93
CA GLU A 91 42.09 -17.15 -24.17
C GLU A 91 42.35 -18.43 -23.37
N ASP A 92 41.93 -18.45 -22.09
CA ASP A 92 42.05 -19.62 -21.23
C ASP A 92 41.24 -20.81 -21.77
N ILE A 93 39.97 -20.59 -22.14
CA ILE A 93 39.12 -21.61 -22.76
C ILE A 93 39.72 -22.07 -24.11
N ALA A 94 40.16 -21.11 -24.93
CA ALA A 94 40.78 -21.37 -26.22
C ALA A 94 41.98 -22.31 -26.11
N LYS A 95 42.93 -21.99 -25.22
CA LYS A 95 44.18 -22.74 -25.07
C LYS A 95 43.99 -24.03 -24.29
N ASN A 96 43.35 -23.94 -23.13
CA ASN A 96 43.35 -25.03 -22.15
C ASN A 96 42.20 -26.01 -22.31
N GLN A 97 41.06 -25.60 -22.88
CA GLN A 97 39.91 -26.48 -23.09
C GLN A 97 39.78 -26.93 -24.55
N LEU A 98 40.03 -26.03 -25.50
CA LEU A 98 39.89 -26.31 -26.92
C LEU A 98 41.22 -26.68 -27.60
N GLY A 99 42.35 -26.58 -26.89
CA GLY A 99 43.67 -26.91 -27.44
C GLY A 99 44.13 -25.97 -28.56
N MET A 100 43.55 -24.77 -28.67
CA MET A 100 43.96 -23.80 -29.67
C MET A 100 45.34 -23.24 -29.35
N VAL A 101 46.14 -23.05 -30.39
CA VAL A 101 47.46 -22.42 -30.32
C VAL A 101 47.46 -21.08 -31.04
N VAL A 102 48.29 -20.15 -30.57
CA VAL A 102 48.43 -18.84 -31.22
C VAL A 102 49.06 -19.05 -32.61
N PRO A 103 48.44 -18.54 -33.69
CA PRO A 103 48.96 -18.72 -35.04
C PRO A 103 50.29 -17.98 -35.24
N GLU A 104 51.17 -18.57 -36.03
CA GLU A 104 52.41 -17.92 -36.45
C GLU A 104 52.14 -16.85 -37.52
N LYS A 105 53.09 -15.91 -37.71
CA LYS A 105 52.92 -14.77 -38.64
C LYS A 105 52.55 -15.19 -40.06
N GLY A 106 53.02 -16.35 -40.52
CA GLY A 106 52.74 -16.89 -41.87
C GLY A 106 51.36 -17.54 -42.03
N GLN A 107 50.63 -17.77 -40.94
CA GLN A 107 49.32 -18.44 -40.93
C GLN A 107 48.15 -17.44 -40.88
N ILE A 108 48.42 -16.13 -40.92
CA ILE A 108 47.42 -15.06 -40.82
C ILE A 108 47.01 -14.61 -42.22
N VAL A 109 45.72 -14.74 -42.55
CA VAL A 109 45.13 -14.25 -43.81
C VAL A 109 44.08 -13.19 -43.51
N TYR A 110 44.28 -11.97 -44.01
CA TYR A 110 43.32 -10.87 -43.85
C TYR A 110 42.25 -10.94 -44.95
N MET A 111 40.97 -10.98 -44.56
CA MET A 111 39.83 -10.95 -45.48
C MET A 111 39.04 -9.66 -45.30
N SER A 112 38.70 -9.01 -46.41
CA SER A 112 37.79 -7.85 -46.42
C SER A 112 36.36 -8.33 -46.27
N ILE A 113 35.75 -8.07 -45.12
CA ILE A 113 34.32 -8.31 -44.90
C ILE A 113 33.60 -7.05 -45.41
N GLY A 114 32.68 -7.21 -46.36
CA GLY A 114 31.86 -6.11 -46.89
C GLY A 114 31.07 -5.39 -45.80
N LYS A 115 30.35 -4.29 -46.14
CA LYS A 115 29.61 -3.45 -45.18
C LYS A 115 28.81 -4.31 -44.19
N THR A 116 29.32 -4.42 -42.97
CA THR A 116 28.65 -5.11 -41.87
C THR A 116 27.47 -4.26 -41.43
N ASN A 117 26.28 -4.86 -41.40
CA ASN A 117 25.11 -4.18 -40.86
C ASN A 117 25.41 -3.81 -39.41
N GLU A 118 25.52 -2.51 -39.14
CA GLU A 118 25.78 -1.96 -37.83
C GLU A 118 24.76 -2.58 -36.85
N VAL A 119 25.25 -3.37 -35.91
CA VAL A 119 24.41 -4.01 -34.89
C VAL A 119 23.69 -2.90 -34.16
N ALA A 120 22.36 -2.85 -34.30
CA ALA A 120 21.51 -1.77 -33.85
C ALA A 120 21.82 -1.41 -32.39
N GLN A 121 22.54 -0.32 -32.19
CA GLN A 121 22.66 0.33 -30.89
C GLN A 121 21.25 0.86 -30.58
N LYS A 122 20.54 0.17 -29.67
CA LYS A 122 19.29 0.70 -29.11
C LYS A 122 19.61 2.03 -28.44
N LYS A 123 19.33 3.15 -29.12
CA LYS A 123 19.19 4.45 -28.47
C LYS A 123 17.95 4.37 -27.60
N THR A 124 18.15 4.11 -26.32
CA THR A 124 17.10 4.25 -25.30
C THR A 124 16.84 5.73 -25.12
N ASP A 125 15.90 6.27 -25.91
CA ASP A 125 15.39 7.62 -25.78
C ASP A 125 14.34 7.66 -24.65
N ASP A 126 14.81 7.62 -23.39
CA ASP A 126 13.97 7.54 -22.19
C ASP A 126 13.44 8.91 -21.72
N ASN A 127 13.88 10.01 -22.35
CA ASN A 127 13.59 11.36 -21.86
C ASN A 127 12.28 11.97 -22.38
N ASN A 128 11.64 11.37 -23.40
CA ASN A 128 10.45 11.95 -24.03
C ASN A 128 9.12 11.42 -23.45
N LYS A 129 9.12 10.17 -22.93
CA LYS A 129 7.92 9.58 -22.32
C LYS A 129 7.51 10.34 -21.07
N ASN A 130 8.45 10.66 -20.19
CA ASN A 130 8.16 11.33 -18.92
C ASN A 130 7.52 12.71 -19.11
N LYS A 131 7.96 13.51 -20.08
CA LYS A 131 7.39 14.84 -20.37
C LYS A 131 5.92 14.77 -20.81
N THR A 132 5.56 13.75 -21.59
CA THR A 132 4.20 13.57 -22.11
C THR A 132 3.22 13.10 -21.03
N PHE A 133 3.66 12.26 -20.08
CA PHE A 133 2.81 11.78 -18.99
C PHE A 133 2.50 12.87 -17.96
N PHE A 134 3.51 13.64 -17.51
CA PHE A 134 3.27 14.72 -16.54
C PHE A 134 2.41 15.86 -17.11
N GLY A 135 2.57 16.19 -18.40
CA GLY A 135 1.73 17.20 -19.06
C GLY A 135 0.25 16.85 -19.07
N ARG A 136 -0.10 15.56 -19.23
CA ARG A 136 -1.50 15.08 -19.19
C ARG A 136 -2.09 15.09 -17.78
N ILE A 137 -1.28 14.76 -16.77
CA ILE A 137 -1.71 14.72 -15.37
C ILE A 137 -1.92 16.15 -14.84
N LEU A 138 -1.00 17.08 -15.14
CA LEU A 138 -1.13 18.48 -14.76
C LEU A 138 -2.32 19.17 -15.45
N GLY A 139 -2.60 18.83 -16.71
CA GLY A 139 -3.75 19.36 -17.45
C GLY A 139 -5.12 18.96 -16.88
N LEU A 140 -5.21 17.87 -16.12
CA LEU A 140 -6.46 17.43 -15.47
C LEU A 140 -6.71 18.10 -14.11
N LEU A 141 -5.69 18.72 -13.51
CA LEU A 141 -5.80 19.43 -12.22
C LEU A 141 -6.15 20.91 -12.37
N VAL A 142 -6.08 21.45 -13.59
CA VAL A 142 -6.33 22.87 -13.92
C VAL A 142 -7.64 23.06 -14.69
N ARG A 143 -8.60 22.13 -14.55
CA ARG A 143 -9.95 22.26 -15.11
C ARG A 143 -11.03 22.12 -14.05
#